data_AF-A0A1X3A1V9-F1
#
_entry.id   AF-A0A1X3A1V9-F1
#
_cell.length_a   1.000
_cell.length_b   1.000
_cell.length_c   1.000
_cell.angle_alpha   90.00
_cell.angle_beta   90.00
_cell.angle_gamma   90.00
#
_symmetry.space_group_name_H-M   'P 1'
#
loop_
_entity.id
_entity.type
_entity.pdbx_description
1 polymer ?
#
loop_
_entity_poly.entity_id
_entity_poly.type
_entity_poly.pdbx_seq_one_letter_code
_entity_poly.pdbx_strand_id
1 'polypeptide(L)'
;MYVHWIRKDTAEDADLYEELRYAWDGVDYAGLPSFDSVLPDILEWVRGIRVADTVFNDYTYRASRLLYFDNALDESNIETAVRWLSDYGYVPRAFCGVGYAIELTDGYGGLSDQAVVQYAIDMIIKDGRYYPVLDESDYERREDAWLRDYFDGEVTDAMLGGADRDAVFEAWRDDADPVSSDMYFDVEKLPGYIETAKGGKRNA
;
A
#
# COMPACT_ATOMS: atom_id res chain seq x y z
N MET A 1 19.94 -18.71 11.45
CA MET A 1 20.36 -18.15 10.16
C MET A 1 21.64 -17.35 10.33
N TYR A 2 22.64 -17.57 9.48
CA TYR A 2 23.84 -16.72 9.39
C TYR A 2 23.67 -15.82 8.18
N VAL A 3 23.44 -14.52 8.40
CA VAL A 3 23.49 -13.50 7.34
C VAL A 3 24.84 -12.82 7.45
N HIS A 4 25.66 -12.93 6.40
CA HIS A 4 26.99 -12.34 6.41
C HIS A 4 26.91 -10.81 6.39
N TRP A 5 27.96 -10.15 6.87
CA TRP A 5 28.04 -8.71 6.80
C TRP A 5 28.48 -8.30 5.40
N ILE A 6 27.68 -7.48 4.72
CA ILE A 6 27.94 -7.02 3.36
C ILE A 6 28.80 -5.75 3.41
N ARG A 7 29.95 -5.76 2.73
CA ARG A 7 30.91 -4.65 2.71
C ARG A 7 31.18 -4.12 1.30
N LYS A 8 30.70 -2.91 1.01
CA LYS A 8 30.89 -2.25 -0.29
C LYS A 8 32.35 -2.01 -0.71
N ASP A 9 33.30 -2.06 0.23
CA ASP A 9 34.72 -1.84 -0.03
C ASP A 9 35.50 -3.13 -0.31
N THR A 10 34.80 -4.27 -0.40
CA THR A 10 35.41 -5.57 -0.73
C THR A 10 34.95 -6.04 -2.10
N ALA A 11 35.87 -6.66 -2.86
CA ALA A 11 35.54 -7.20 -4.19
C ALA A 11 34.57 -8.40 -4.14
N GLU A 12 34.44 -9.05 -2.98
CA GLU A 12 33.55 -10.19 -2.77
C GLU A 12 32.08 -9.75 -2.64
N ASP A 13 31.83 -8.64 -1.94
CA ASP A 13 30.47 -8.16 -1.65
C ASP A 13 30.02 -6.98 -2.51
N ALA A 14 30.91 -6.38 -3.32
CA ALA A 14 30.60 -5.17 -4.09
C ALA A 14 29.44 -5.37 -5.06
N ASP A 15 29.40 -6.51 -5.76
CA ASP A 15 28.33 -6.83 -6.71
C ASP A 15 26.99 -7.00 -5.98
N LEU A 16 26.97 -7.77 -4.88
CA LEU A 16 25.79 -7.97 -4.04
C LEU A 16 25.30 -6.64 -3.42
N TYR A 17 26.20 -5.78 -2.97
CA TYR A 17 25.84 -4.47 -2.44
C TYR A 17 25.12 -3.62 -3.49
N GLU A 18 25.63 -3.57 -4.72
CA GLU A 18 25.01 -2.78 -5.79
C GLU A 18 23.66 -3.35 -6.24
N GLU A 19 23.52 -4.68 -6.25
CA GLU A 19 22.24 -5.36 -6.50
C GLU A 19 21.19 -4.97 -5.45
N LEU A 20 21.52 -5.07 -4.17
CA LEU A 20 20.62 -4.72 -3.07
C LEU A 20 20.30 -3.22 -3.04
N ARG A 21 21.29 -2.37 -3.37
CA ARG A 21 21.07 -0.92 -3.52
C ARG A 21 20.11 -0.64 -4.66
N TYR A 22 20.26 -1.34 -5.79
CA TYR A 22 19.34 -1.20 -6.91
C TYR A 22 17.93 -1.64 -6.55
N ALA A 23 17.76 -2.72 -5.79
CA ALA A 23 16.46 -3.16 -5.28
C ALA A 23 15.83 -2.12 -4.32
N TRP A 24 16.64 -1.50 -3.45
CA TRP A 24 16.19 -0.41 -2.57
C TRP A 24 15.75 0.82 -3.34
N ASP A 25 16.58 1.27 -4.29
CA ASP A 25 16.29 2.43 -5.13
C ASP A 25 15.12 2.17 -6.10
N GLY A 26 14.83 0.90 -6.41
CA GLY A 26 13.65 0.46 -7.15
C GLY A 26 12.34 0.63 -6.37
N VAL A 27 12.42 0.74 -5.04
CA VAL A 27 11.29 1.20 -4.21
C VAL A 27 11.23 2.72 -4.35
N ASP A 28 10.50 3.16 -5.38
CA ASP A 28 10.34 4.57 -5.79
C ASP A 28 9.53 5.42 -4.79
N TYR A 29 9.98 5.47 -3.54
CA TYR A 29 9.42 6.30 -2.48
C TYR A 29 10.48 7.27 -1.96
N ALA A 30 10.29 8.56 -2.28
CA ALA A 30 11.25 9.62 -1.95
C ALA A 30 11.51 9.84 -0.46
N GLY A 31 10.65 9.31 0.43
CA GLY A 31 10.82 9.37 1.87
C GLY A 31 11.78 8.33 2.45
N LEU A 32 12.29 7.40 1.65
CA LEU A 32 13.23 6.38 2.12
C LEU A 32 14.60 6.99 2.46
N PRO A 33 15.24 6.53 3.56
CA PRO A 33 16.63 6.86 3.84
C PRO A 33 17.57 6.22 2.80
N SER A 34 18.82 6.68 2.72
CA SER A 34 19.79 6.09 1.80
C SER A 34 20.08 4.64 2.16
N PHE A 35 20.33 3.80 1.15
CA PHE A 35 20.62 2.38 1.36
C PHE A 35 21.79 2.14 2.32
N ASP A 36 22.85 2.95 2.22
CA ASP A 36 24.00 2.92 3.14
C ASP A 36 23.60 3.04 4.62
N SER A 37 22.59 3.84 4.92
CA SER A 37 22.15 4.09 6.30
C SER A 37 21.28 2.97 6.85
N VAL A 38 20.55 2.27 5.98
CA VAL A 38 19.53 1.29 6.38
C VAL A 38 19.99 -0.16 6.23
N LEU A 39 21.04 -0.44 5.45
CA LEU A 39 21.61 -1.77 5.28
C LEU A 39 21.91 -2.48 6.63
N PRO A 40 22.51 -1.82 7.66
CA PRO A 40 22.70 -2.46 8.96
C PRO A 40 21.39 -2.90 9.62
N ASP A 41 20.33 -2.10 9.49
CA ASP A 41 19.03 -2.36 10.08
C ASP A 41 18.33 -3.52 9.35
N ILE A 42 18.46 -3.60 8.02
CA ILE A 42 17.94 -4.73 7.23
C ILE A 42 18.62 -6.03 7.67
N LEU A 43 19.95 -6.01 7.82
CA LEU A 43 20.72 -7.17 8.29
C LEU A 43 20.30 -7.60 9.71
N GLU A 44 20.07 -6.65 10.62
CA GLU A 44 19.59 -6.93 11.97
C GLU A 44 18.16 -7.48 11.96
N TRP A 45 17.27 -6.89 11.16
CA TRP A 45 15.90 -7.35 10.98
C TRP A 45 15.87 -8.80 10.50
N VAL A 46 16.62 -9.15 9.44
CA VAL A 46 16.68 -10.53 8.95
C VAL A 46 17.24 -11.47 10.02
N ARG A 47 18.31 -11.08 10.74
CA ARG A 47 18.87 -11.88 11.84
C ARG A 47 17.90 -12.09 13.00
N GLY A 48 16.99 -11.15 13.23
CA GLY A 48 15.99 -11.19 14.28
C GLY A 48 14.81 -12.13 14.01
N ILE A 49 14.63 -12.59 12.75
CA ILE A 49 13.53 -13.47 12.35
C ILE A 49 13.66 -14.83 13.04
N ARG A 50 12.61 -15.25 13.75
CA ARG A 50 12.59 -16.53 14.47
C ARG A 50 12.17 -17.65 13.52
N VAL A 51 12.55 -18.88 13.85
CA VAL A 51 12.12 -20.09 13.10
C VAL A 51 10.61 -20.17 12.95
N ALA A 52 9.86 -19.77 13.97
CA ALA A 52 8.40 -19.79 13.95
C ALA A 52 7.78 -18.85 12.90
N ASP A 53 8.55 -17.87 12.41
CA ASP A 53 8.13 -16.91 11.39
C ASP A 53 8.60 -17.34 9.98
N THR A 54 9.35 -18.44 9.86
CA THR A 54 9.89 -18.95 8.60
C THR A 54 9.03 -20.05 7.99
N VAL A 55 9.08 -20.19 6.66
CA VAL A 55 8.47 -21.30 5.92
C VAL A 55 9.59 -22.24 5.45
N PHE A 56 9.31 -23.54 5.43
CA PHE A 56 10.24 -24.59 4.96
C PHE A 56 11.47 -24.89 5.85
N ASN A 57 11.53 -24.39 7.09
CA ASN A 57 12.54 -24.72 8.12
C ASN A 57 14.03 -24.41 7.80
N ASP A 58 14.34 -23.89 6.61
CA ASP A 58 15.72 -23.66 6.17
C ASP A 58 16.21 -22.20 6.37
N TYR A 59 15.42 -21.36 7.04
CA TYR A 59 15.64 -19.91 7.22
C TYR A 59 15.73 -19.08 5.93
N THR A 60 15.63 -19.72 4.76
CA THR A 60 15.66 -19.07 3.45
C THR A 60 14.40 -18.24 3.19
N TYR A 61 13.25 -18.64 3.75
CA TYR A 61 11.97 -17.99 3.47
C TYR A 61 11.22 -17.58 4.73
N ARG A 62 10.57 -16.41 4.69
CA ARG A 62 9.63 -15.93 5.71
C ARG A 62 8.22 -15.88 5.17
N ALA A 63 7.24 -16.26 6.00
CA ALA A 63 5.85 -15.95 5.72
C ALA A 63 5.60 -14.47 6.03
N SER A 64 5.19 -13.74 5.01
CA SER A 64 4.78 -12.35 5.07
C SER A 64 3.30 -12.23 4.71
N ARG A 65 2.69 -11.11 5.08
CA ARG A 65 1.30 -10.82 4.78
C ARG A 65 1.11 -9.32 4.58
N LEU A 66 0.42 -8.97 3.50
CA LEU A 66 -0.22 -7.67 3.34
C LEU A 66 -1.57 -7.73 4.06
N LEU A 67 -1.87 -6.68 4.83
CA LEU A 67 -3.10 -6.57 5.60
C LEU A 67 -4.32 -6.47 4.66
N TYR A 68 -5.52 -6.63 5.22
CA TYR A 68 -6.72 -6.23 4.50
C TYR A 68 -6.76 -4.70 4.40
N PHE A 69 -7.45 -4.20 3.38
CA PHE A 69 -7.69 -2.77 3.20
C PHE A 69 -9.05 -2.40 3.80
N ASP A 70 -9.10 -1.31 4.56
CA ASP A 70 -10.34 -0.79 5.14
C ASP A 70 -10.76 0.55 4.50
N ASN A 71 -9.93 1.10 3.62
CA ASN A 71 -10.15 2.36 2.89
C ASN A 71 -9.30 2.41 1.60
N ALA A 72 -9.46 3.48 0.81
CA ALA A 72 -8.76 3.64 -0.47
C ALA A 72 -7.24 3.84 -0.33
N LEU A 73 -6.79 4.48 0.77
CA LEU A 73 -5.36 4.67 1.04
C LEU A 73 -4.68 3.33 1.30
N ASP A 74 -5.30 2.48 2.13
CA ASP A 74 -4.82 1.11 2.38
C ASP A 74 -4.75 0.33 1.07
N GLU A 75 -5.82 0.37 0.27
CA GLU A 75 -5.87 -0.37 -0.99
C GLU A 75 -4.81 0.13 -1.99
N SER A 76 -4.64 1.45 -2.13
CA SER A 76 -3.61 2.04 -3.02
C SER A 76 -2.19 1.65 -2.57
N ASN A 77 -1.90 1.75 -1.28
CA ASN A 77 -0.59 1.42 -0.74
C ASN A 77 -0.29 -0.09 -0.84
N ILE A 78 -1.30 -0.93 -0.61
CA ILE A 78 -1.17 -2.39 -0.79
C ILE A 78 -0.93 -2.73 -2.25
N GLU A 79 -1.64 -2.12 -3.19
CA GLU A 79 -1.46 -2.37 -4.64
C GLU A 79 -0.08 -1.90 -5.12
N THR A 80 0.42 -0.79 -4.59
CA THR A 80 1.80 -0.34 -4.84
C THR A 80 2.83 -1.34 -4.30
N ALA A 81 2.62 -1.84 -3.08
CA ALA A 81 3.48 -2.87 -2.50
C ALA A 81 3.44 -4.19 -3.30
N VAL A 82 2.26 -4.60 -3.79
CA VAL A 82 2.10 -5.76 -4.67
C VAL A 82 2.87 -5.55 -5.98
N ARG A 83 2.83 -4.35 -6.56
CA ARG A 83 3.61 -4.01 -7.76
C ARG A 83 5.11 -4.22 -7.53
N TRP A 84 5.66 -3.69 -6.44
CA TRP A 84 7.08 -3.86 -6.10
C TRP A 84 7.47 -5.33 -5.91
N LEU A 85 6.58 -6.16 -5.34
CA LEU A 85 6.85 -7.59 -5.12
C LEU A 85 6.63 -8.45 -6.38
N SER A 86 5.77 -8.00 -7.30
CA SER A 86 5.43 -8.73 -8.54
C SER A 86 6.64 -8.92 -9.47
N ASP A 87 7.59 -8.00 -9.44
CA ASP A 87 8.84 -8.08 -10.21
C ASP A 87 9.69 -9.32 -9.84
N TYR A 88 9.49 -9.86 -8.64
CA TYR A 88 10.18 -11.06 -8.14
C TYR A 88 9.34 -12.34 -8.28
N GLY A 89 8.24 -12.29 -9.04
CA GLY A 89 7.37 -13.46 -9.28
C GLY A 89 6.43 -13.81 -8.13
N TYR A 90 6.27 -12.91 -7.14
CA TYR A 90 5.40 -13.10 -5.99
C TYR A 90 4.11 -12.25 -6.04
N VAL A 91 3.01 -12.92 -5.67
CA VAL A 91 1.67 -12.41 -5.30
C VAL A 91 0.78 -11.83 -6.42
N PRO A 92 -0.13 -12.63 -7.01
CA PRO A 92 -1.38 -12.12 -7.56
C PRO A 92 -2.24 -11.45 -6.46
N ARG A 93 -2.93 -10.33 -6.78
CA ARG A 93 -3.88 -9.60 -5.89
C ARG A 93 -4.80 -10.50 -5.05
N ALA A 94 -5.13 -11.69 -5.55
CA ALA A 94 -5.96 -12.70 -4.88
C ALA A 94 -5.41 -13.20 -3.52
N PHE A 95 -4.19 -12.84 -3.13
CA PHE A 95 -3.54 -13.29 -1.90
C PHE A 95 -3.38 -12.21 -0.81
N CYS A 96 -3.91 -10.99 -1.00
CA CYS A 96 -4.07 -10.04 0.11
C CYS A 96 -4.86 -10.72 1.24
N GLY A 97 -4.31 -10.74 2.46
CA GLY A 97 -4.90 -11.48 3.58
C GLY A 97 -4.54 -12.98 3.69
N VAL A 98 -3.99 -13.61 2.65
CA VAL A 98 -3.66 -15.06 2.60
C VAL A 98 -2.19 -15.34 2.93
N GLY A 99 -1.32 -14.34 2.73
CA GLY A 99 0.11 -14.43 3.02
C GLY A 99 0.93 -14.99 1.85
N TYR A 100 2.19 -14.58 1.78
CA TYR A 100 3.16 -14.95 0.74
C TYR A 100 4.50 -15.28 1.38
N ALA A 101 5.30 -16.11 0.72
CA ALA A 101 6.66 -16.35 1.13
C ALA A 101 7.58 -15.31 0.48
N ILE A 102 8.50 -14.75 1.25
CA ILE A 102 9.62 -13.97 0.71
C ILE A 102 10.90 -14.73 0.95
N GLU A 103 11.81 -14.69 0.00
CA GLU A 103 13.19 -15.08 0.23
C GLU A 103 13.85 -14.03 1.13
N LEU A 104 14.58 -14.50 2.14
CA LEU A 104 15.39 -13.67 3.03
C LEU A 104 16.84 -13.67 2.59
N THR A 105 17.30 -14.84 2.14
CA THR A 105 18.69 -15.07 1.75
C THR A 105 18.79 -15.97 0.54
N ASP A 106 19.85 -15.83 -0.25
CA ASP A 106 20.18 -16.66 -1.43
C ASP A 106 20.52 -18.15 -1.14
N GLY A 107 20.30 -18.63 0.08
CA GLY A 107 20.64 -19.99 0.53
C GLY A 107 22.13 -20.19 0.90
N TYR A 108 23.01 -19.26 0.56
CA TYR A 108 24.42 -19.22 0.98
C TYR A 108 24.67 -18.18 2.09
N GLY A 109 23.63 -17.46 2.49
CA GLY A 109 23.65 -16.48 3.59
C GLY A 109 23.87 -15.05 3.12
N GLY A 110 23.84 -14.78 1.81
CA GLY A 110 23.69 -13.45 1.24
C GLY A 110 22.26 -12.96 1.37
N LEU A 111 22.11 -11.68 1.68
CA LEU A 111 20.79 -11.03 1.72
C LEU A 111 20.18 -11.05 0.32
N SER A 112 18.87 -11.28 0.22
CA SER A 112 18.16 -11.20 -1.06
C SER A 112 17.50 -9.84 -1.29
N ASP A 113 17.30 -9.48 -2.55
CA ASP A 113 16.55 -8.27 -2.94
C ASP A 113 15.12 -8.25 -2.37
N GLN A 114 14.48 -9.42 -2.30
CA GLN A 114 13.13 -9.54 -1.73
C GLN A 114 13.10 -9.14 -0.25
N ALA A 115 14.16 -9.43 0.50
CA ALA A 115 14.29 -9.00 1.89
C ALA A 115 14.39 -7.47 2.00
N VAL A 116 15.11 -6.83 1.07
CA VAL A 116 15.25 -5.37 0.98
C VAL A 116 13.90 -4.72 0.70
N VAL A 117 13.18 -5.21 -0.32
CA VAL A 117 11.86 -4.68 -0.69
C VAL A 117 10.83 -4.92 0.43
N GLN A 118 10.82 -6.10 1.07
CA GLN A 118 9.94 -6.34 2.20
C GLN A 118 10.24 -5.39 3.36
N TYR A 119 11.52 -5.16 3.66
CA TYR A 119 11.89 -4.27 4.75
C TYR A 119 11.41 -2.84 4.48
N ALA A 120 11.54 -2.35 3.24
CA ALA A 120 10.99 -1.05 2.85
C ALA A 120 9.47 -0.99 3.05
N ILE A 121 8.73 -2.03 2.63
CA ILE A 121 7.28 -2.15 2.86
C ILE A 121 6.95 -2.12 4.35
N ASP A 122 7.69 -2.87 5.18
CA ASP A 122 7.46 -2.92 6.63
C ASP A 122 7.72 -1.54 7.27
N MET A 123 8.76 -0.82 6.85
CA MET A 123 9.00 0.55 7.35
C MET A 123 7.89 1.53 6.95
N ILE A 124 7.46 1.48 5.69
CA ILE A 124 6.49 2.42 5.12
C ILE A 124 5.09 2.16 5.67
N ILE A 125 4.66 0.90 5.74
CA ILE A 125 3.26 0.54 6.02
C ILE A 125 3.07 0.15 7.50
N LYS A 126 4.05 -0.50 8.14
CA LYS A 126 3.88 -1.12 9.47
C LYS A 126 4.52 -0.35 10.62
N ASP A 127 5.54 0.46 10.41
CA ASP A 127 6.14 1.26 11.50
C ASP A 127 5.19 2.38 11.97
N GLY A 128 4.11 2.68 11.23
CA GLY A 128 2.98 3.52 11.65
C GLY A 128 3.30 5.00 11.89
N ARG A 129 4.59 5.38 11.83
CA ARG A 129 5.06 6.77 11.93
C ARG A 129 4.86 7.55 10.64
N TYR A 130 4.81 6.82 9.52
CA TYR A 130 4.57 7.32 8.19
C TYR A 130 3.48 6.44 7.61
N TYR A 131 2.35 7.01 7.22
CA TYR A 131 1.34 6.31 6.41
C TYR A 131 1.06 7.15 5.16
N PRO A 132 2.07 7.30 4.29
CA PRO A 132 2.01 8.20 3.15
C PRO A 132 1.11 7.63 2.07
N VAL A 133 0.66 8.50 1.15
CA VAL A 133 0.15 8.06 -0.15
C VAL A 133 1.35 7.69 -1.02
N LEU A 134 1.43 6.43 -1.47
CA LEU A 134 2.55 5.96 -2.28
C LEU A 134 2.38 6.21 -3.77
N ASP A 135 1.14 6.25 -4.24
CA ASP A 135 0.78 6.59 -5.61
C ASP A 135 -0.45 7.50 -5.55
N GLU A 136 -0.24 8.80 -5.70
CA GLU A 136 -1.29 9.83 -5.56
C GLU A 136 -2.40 9.64 -6.59
N SER A 137 -2.03 9.34 -7.85
CA SER A 137 -3.01 9.12 -8.91
C SER A 137 -3.83 7.86 -8.66
N ASP A 138 -3.20 6.79 -8.17
CA ASP A 138 -3.86 5.53 -7.88
C ASP A 138 -4.74 5.62 -6.61
N TYR A 139 -4.34 6.43 -5.63
CA TYR A 139 -5.13 6.80 -4.46
C TYR A 139 -6.35 7.62 -4.84
N GLU A 140 -6.20 8.75 -5.55
CA GLU A 140 -7.31 9.61 -5.95
C GLU A 140 -8.37 8.84 -6.74
N ARG A 141 -7.94 7.96 -7.65
CA ARG A 141 -8.83 7.10 -8.42
C ARG A 141 -9.60 6.10 -7.54
N ARG A 142 -8.95 5.53 -6.51
CA ARG A 142 -9.62 4.61 -5.57
C ARG A 142 -10.53 5.34 -4.63
N GLU A 143 -10.12 6.50 -4.14
CA GLU A 143 -10.92 7.33 -3.26
C GLU A 143 -12.26 7.65 -3.92
N ASP A 144 -12.23 8.10 -5.17
CA ASP A 144 -13.43 8.32 -5.98
C ASP A 144 -14.29 7.06 -6.12
N ALA A 145 -13.68 5.90 -6.38
CA ALA A 145 -14.39 4.64 -6.53
C ALA A 145 -15.05 4.15 -5.22
N TRP A 146 -14.37 4.29 -4.08
CA TRP A 146 -14.89 3.94 -2.76
C TRP A 146 -16.08 4.84 -2.39
N LEU A 147 -15.91 6.15 -2.55
CA LEU A 147 -16.98 7.12 -2.31
C LEU A 147 -18.18 6.85 -3.21
N ARG A 148 -17.92 6.48 -4.47
CA ARG A 148 -18.98 6.17 -5.41
C ARG A 148 -19.75 4.92 -5.04
N ASP A 149 -19.05 3.83 -4.71
CA ASP A 149 -19.69 2.57 -4.29
C ASP A 149 -20.54 2.78 -3.02
N TYR A 150 -20.01 3.52 -2.05
CA TYR A 150 -20.75 3.89 -0.84
C TYR A 150 -22.01 4.70 -1.16
N PHE A 151 -21.89 5.75 -1.98
CA PHE A 151 -23.02 6.58 -2.39
C PHE A 151 -24.10 5.77 -3.13
N ASP A 152 -23.69 4.89 -4.05
CA ASP A 152 -24.62 4.05 -4.80
C ASP A 152 -25.32 2.99 -3.92
N GLY A 153 -24.69 2.59 -2.81
CA GLY A 153 -25.30 1.77 -1.77
C GLY A 153 -26.36 2.51 -0.94
N GLU A 154 -26.13 3.79 -0.65
CA GLU A 154 -27.02 4.62 0.19
C GLU A 154 -28.18 5.27 -0.58
N VAL A 155 -27.96 5.65 -1.85
CA VAL A 155 -28.92 6.41 -2.65
C VAL A 155 -29.55 5.53 -3.72
N THR A 156 -30.88 5.43 -3.70
CA THR A 156 -31.66 4.68 -4.71
C THR A 156 -32.28 5.59 -5.76
N ASP A 157 -32.60 5.06 -6.95
CA ASP A 157 -33.24 5.81 -8.04
C ASP A 157 -34.55 6.50 -7.62
N ALA A 158 -35.31 5.85 -6.73
CA ALA A 158 -36.56 6.39 -6.21
C ALA A 158 -36.35 7.67 -5.40
N MET A 159 -35.21 7.77 -4.70
CA MET A 159 -34.86 8.93 -3.87
C MET A 159 -34.46 10.13 -4.73
N LEU A 160 -33.94 9.91 -5.94
CA LEU A 160 -33.47 10.96 -6.84
C LEU A 160 -34.59 11.76 -7.51
N GLY A 161 -35.80 11.20 -7.61
CA GLY A 161 -36.94 11.90 -8.22
C GLY A 161 -36.66 12.36 -9.66
N GLY A 162 -35.91 11.56 -10.43
CA GLY A 162 -35.50 11.87 -11.81
C GLY A 162 -34.33 12.86 -11.94
N ALA A 163 -33.65 13.22 -10.85
CA ALA A 163 -32.38 13.92 -10.91
C ALA A 163 -31.28 13.03 -11.50
N ASP A 164 -30.29 13.65 -12.14
CA ASP A 164 -29.10 12.95 -12.62
C ASP A 164 -28.27 12.46 -11.44
N ARG A 165 -28.00 11.16 -11.37
CA ARG A 165 -27.32 10.54 -10.22
C ARG A 165 -25.90 11.08 -10.07
N ASP A 166 -25.17 11.21 -11.16
CA ASP A 166 -23.78 11.64 -11.15
C ASP A 166 -23.68 13.09 -10.64
N ALA A 167 -24.56 13.98 -11.10
CA ALA A 167 -24.64 15.33 -10.56
C ALA A 167 -25.01 15.39 -9.07
N VAL A 168 -25.84 14.46 -8.56
CA VAL A 168 -26.16 14.39 -7.11
C VAL A 168 -24.99 13.84 -6.30
N PHE A 169 -24.25 12.88 -6.84
CA PHE A 169 -23.01 12.38 -6.26
C PHE A 169 -21.98 13.52 -6.11
N GLU A 170 -21.73 14.29 -7.18
CA GLU A 170 -20.82 15.43 -7.11
C GLU A 170 -21.30 16.49 -6.10
N ALA A 171 -22.60 16.77 -6.05
CA ALA A 171 -23.16 17.71 -5.08
C ALA A 171 -23.01 17.25 -3.62
N TRP A 172 -23.10 15.94 -3.36
CA TRP A 172 -22.81 15.37 -2.04
C TRP A 172 -21.31 15.43 -1.74
N ARG A 173 -20.47 15.03 -2.68
CA ARG A 173 -19.01 15.06 -2.55
C ARG A 173 -18.50 16.46 -2.22
N ASP A 174 -18.99 17.48 -2.91
CA ASP A 174 -18.62 18.89 -2.71
C ASP A 174 -19.12 19.46 -1.36
N ASP A 175 -20.28 19.01 -0.86
CA ASP A 175 -20.85 19.52 0.40
C ASP A 175 -20.31 18.81 1.64
N ALA A 176 -20.21 17.49 1.57
CA ALA A 176 -19.86 16.65 2.71
C ALA A 176 -18.34 16.47 2.84
N ASP A 177 -17.57 16.73 1.78
CA ASP A 177 -16.13 16.49 1.69
C ASP A 177 -15.73 15.11 2.26
N PRO A 178 -16.41 14.03 1.82
CA PRO A 178 -16.23 12.72 2.41
C PRO A 178 -14.88 12.12 2.01
N VAL A 179 -14.33 11.30 2.90
CA VAL A 179 -13.16 10.45 2.61
C VAL A 179 -13.47 8.99 2.88
N SER A 180 -12.80 8.05 2.22
CA SER A 180 -13.07 6.61 2.35
C SER A 180 -12.90 6.09 3.79
N SER A 181 -12.12 6.76 4.64
CA SER A 181 -12.01 6.45 6.07
C SER A 181 -13.15 6.99 6.94
N ASP A 182 -13.98 7.91 6.41
CA ASP A 182 -15.08 8.58 7.12
C ASP A 182 -16.20 8.95 6.13
N MET A 183 -16.82 7.91 5.55
CA MET A 183 -17.90 8.08 4.59
C MET A 183 -19.22 8.22 5.35
N TYR A 184 -19.85 9.39 5.27
CA TYR A 184 -21.17 9.64 5.85
C TYR A 184 -22.12 10.25 4.82
N PHE A 185 -23.31 9.67 4.72
CA PHE A 185 -24.39 10.18 3.88
C PHE A 185 -25.57 10.62 4.75
N ASP A 186 -25.85 11.92 4.76
CA ASP A 186 -26.99 12.49 5.46
C ASP A 186 -28.23 12.51 4.55
N VAL A 187 -29.13 11.55 4.76
CA VAL A 187 -30.38 11.46 3.97
C VAL A 187 -31.24 12.72 4.10
N GLU A 188 -31.17 13.45 5.21
CA GLU A 188 -31.95 14.68 5.40
C GLU A 188 -31.46 15.81 4.47
N LYS A 189 -30.20 15.77 4.02
CA LYS A 189 -29.61 16.74 3.09
C LYS A 189 -29.81 16.39 1.62
N LEU A 190 -30.26 15.18 1.31
CA LEU A 190 -30.47 14.72 -0.08
C LEU A 190 -31.32 15.69 -0.93
N PRO A 191 -32.43 16.29 -0.44
CA PRO A 191 -33.17 17.27 -1.23
C PRO A 191 -32.30 18.44 -1.70
N GLY A 192 -31.36 18.90 -0.86
CA GLY A 192 -30.42 19.96 -1.21
C GLY A 192 -29.43 19.54 -2.30
N TYR A 193 -28.91 18.31 -2.25
CA TYR A 193 -28.03 17.77 -3.30
C TYR A 193 -28.75 17.67 -4.65
N ILE A 194 -30.01 17.24 -4.63
CA ILE A 194 -30.87 17.18 -5.84
C ILE A 194 -31.11 18.58 -6.43
N GLU A 195 -31.32 19.60 -5.60
CA GLU A 195 -31.49 20.97 -6.06
C GLU A 195 -30.19 21.51 -6.70
N THR A 196 -29.04 21.26 -6.08
CA THR A 196 -27.73 21.63 -6.63
C THR A 196 -27.46 20.94 -7.97
N ALA A 197 -27.70 19.63 -8.05
CA ALA A 197 -27.54 18.83 -9.28
C ALA A 197 -28.40 19.34 -10.46
N LYS A 198 -29.57 19.91 -10.17
CA LYS A 198 -30.48 20.49 -11.19
C LYS A 198 -30.05 21.89 -11.67
N GLY A 199 -28.91 22.42 -11.21
CA GLY A 199 -28.38 23.74 -11.59
C GLY A 199 -28.67 24.85 -10.59
N GLY A 200 -29.09 24.52 -9.36
CA GLY A 200 -29.25 25.48 -8.27
C GLY A 200 -27.89 25.94 -7.74
N LYS A 201 -27.44 27.14 -8.14
CA LYS A 201 -26.39 27.86 -7.39
C LYS A 201 -26.85 28.01 -5.94
N ARG A 202 -26.16 27.37 -5.00
CA ARG A 202 -26.27 27.72 -3.58
C ARG A 202 -25.87 29.19 -3.45
N ASN A 203 -26.78 30.02 -2.94
CA ASN A 203 -26.43 31.37 -2.52
C ASN A 203 -25.38 31.25 -1.41
N ALA A 204 -24.25 31.91 -1.62
CA ALA A 204 -23.19 32.11 -0.64
C ALA A 204 -23.67 32.87 0.59
#